data_AF-A0A127T4E5-F1
#
_entry.id   AF-A0A127T4E5-F1
#
_cell.length_a   1.000
_cell.length_b   1.000
_cell.length_c   1.000
_cell.angle_alpha   90.00
_cell.angle_beta   90.00
_cell.angle_gamma   90.00
#
_symmetry.space_group_name_H-M   'P 1'
#
loop_
_entity.id
_entity.type
_entity.pdbx_description
1 polymer ?
#
loop_
_entity_poly.entity_id
_entity_poly.type
_entity_poly.pdbx_seq_one_letter_code
_entity_poly.pdbx_strand_id
1 'polypeptide(L)' 'KHWEKPATLNTDKAPSYGAAITELKREGKLDRETAHRQGKYLKNVIEGGHGKPKI' A
#
# COMPACT_ATOMS: atom_id res chain seq x y z
N LYS A 1 -5.49 18.74 2.46
CA LYS A 1 -5.07 18.44 1.07
C LYS A 1 -5.62 17.06 0.69
N HIS A 2 -6.28 16.88 -0.46
CA HIS A 2 -6.96 15.61 -0.80
C HIS A 2 -6.03 14.37 -0.87
N TRP A 3 -4.71 14.59 -0.93
CA TRP A 3 -3.70 13.54 -0.95
C TRP A 3 -3.34 12.97 0.43
N GLU A 4 -3.76 13.60 1.53
CA GLU A 4 -3.41 13.16 2.89
C GLU A 4 -4.18 11.90 3.32
N LYS A 5 -5.34 11.66 2.70
CA LYS A 5 -6.18 10.48 2.93
C LYS A 5 -6.58 9.90 1.58
N PRO A 6 -5.79 8.99 1.02
CA PRO A 6 -6.11 8.38 -0.27
C PRO A 6 -7.39 7.57 -0.15
N ALA A 7 -8.31 7.73 -1.10
CA ALA A 7 -9.52 6.90 -1.18
C ALA A 7 -9.23 5.43 -1.51
N THR A 8 -8.04 5.13 -2.04
CA THR A 8 -7.62 3.77 -2.40
C THR A 8 -6.16 3.53 -2.03
N LEU A 9 -5.91 2.44 -1.31
CA LEU A 9 -4.60 1.92 -0.95
C LEU A 9 -4.28 0.69 -1.80
N ASN A 10 -3.18 0.75 -2.55
CA ASN A 10 -2.67 -0.38 -3.31
C ASN A 10 -1.50 -1.03 -2.55
N THR A 11 -1.56 -2.33 -2.29
CA THR A 11 -0.43 -3.09 -1.73
C THR A 11 -0.06 -4.26 -2.64
N ASP A 12 1.11 -4.84 -2.42
CA ASP A 12 1.38 -6.17 -2.97
C ASP A 12 0.56 -7.25 -2.23
N LYS A 13 0.76 -8.51 -2.63
CA LYS A 13 -0.02 -9.66 -2.14
C LYS A 13 0.50 -10.26 -0.84
N ALA A 14 1.41 -9.60 -0.13
CA ALA A 14 1.90 -10.13 1.15
C ALA A 14 0.72 -10.28 2.13
N PRO A 15 0.61 -11.44 2.80
CA PRO A 15 -0.52 -11.73 3.69
C PRO A 15 -0.56 -10.81 4.92
N SER A 16 0.57 -10.20 5.29
CA SER A 16 0.68 -9.26 6.41
C SER A 16 -0.11 -7.96 6.21
N TYR A 17 -0.31 -7.52 4.96
CA TYR A 17 -0.96 -6.23 4.70
C TYR A 17 -2.40 -6.16 5.16
N GLY A 18 -3.17 -7.25 5.10
CA GLY A 18 -4.57 -7.25 5.53
C GLY A 18 -4.72 -6.93 7.02
N ALA A 19 -3.85 -7.53 7.85
CA ALA A 19 -3.83 -7.27 9.29
C ALA A 19 -3.38 -5.82 9.59
N ALA A 20 -2.28 -5.38 8.99
CA ALA A 20 -1.75 -4.03 9.19
C ALA A 20 -2.75 -2.94 8.79
N ILE A 21 -3.46 -3.11 7.67
CA ILE A 21 -4.49 -2.15 7.21
C ILE A 21 -5.67 -2.11 8.18
N THR A 22 -6.07 -3.26 8.72
CA THR A 22 -7.15 -3.32 9.71
C THR A 22 -6.77 -2.57 10.98
N GLU A 23 -5.54 -2.72 11.45
CA GLU A 23 -5.01 -1.99 12.60
C GLU A 23 -4.94 -0.48 12.34
N LEU A 24 -4.44 -0.06 11.18
CA LEU A 24 -4.39 1.35 10.79
C LEU A 24 -5.79 2.00 10.71
N LYS A 25 -6.80 1.27 10.24
CA LYS A 25 -8.20 1.73 10.25
C LYS A 25 -8.76 1.83 11.67
N ARG A 26 -8.36 0.92 12.57
CA ARG A 26 -8.77 0.92 13.97
C ARG A 26 -8.16 2.08 14.75
N GLU A 27 -6.90 2.40 14.48
CA GLU A 27 -6.16 3.52 15.08
C GLU A 27 -6.58 4.89 14.52
N GLY A 28 -7.42 4.93 13.48
CA GLY A 28 -7.84 6.17 12.82
C GLY A 28 -6.76 6.81 11.94
N LYS A 29 -5.64 6.10 11.72
CA LYS A 29 -4.54 6.53 10.84
C LYS A 29 -4.88 6.35 9.36
N LEU A 30 -5.75 5.41 9.05
CA LEU A 30 -6.31 5.21 7.71
C LEU A 30 -7.82 5.39 7.75
N ASP A 31 -8.38 6.02 6.72
CA ASP A 31 -9.82 6.19 6.62
C ASP A 31 -10.52 4.82 6.53
N ARG A 32 -11.61 4.63 7.27
CA ARG A 32 -12.36 3.36 7.29
C ARG A 32 -12.90 3.01 5.91
N GLU A 33 -13.23 4.02 5.11
CA GLU A 33 -13.75 3.89 3.74
C GLU A 33 -12.64 3.69 2.70
N THR A 34 -11.36 3.77 3.09
CA THR A 34 -10.25 3.51 2.17
C THR A 34 -10.38 2.12 1.56
N ALA A 35 -10.54 2.06 0.24
CA ALA A 35 -10.58 0.81 -0.50
C ALA A 35 -9.17 0.19 -0.53
N HIS A 36 -9.06 -1.08 -0.15
CA HIS A 36 -7.79 -1.82 -0.26
C HIS A 36 -7.80 -2.68 -1.51
N ARG A 37 -6.82 -2.46 -2.40
CA ARG A 37 -6.62 -3.25 -3.61
C ARG A 37 -5.25 -3.91 -3.57
N GLN A 38 -5.20 -5.20 -3.82
CA GLN A 38 -3.93 -5.91 -4.00
C GLN A 38 -3.55 -5.88 -5.48
N GLY A 39 -2.43 -5.24 -5.81
CA GLY A 39 -1.97 -5.01 -7.18
C GLY A 39 -0.59 -5.61 -7.42
N LYS A 40 -0.44 -6.42 -8.49
CA LYS A 40 0.85 -6.95 -8.93
C LYS A 40 1.69 -5.92 -9.72
N TYR A 41 1.06 -4.87 -10.23
CA TYR A 41 1.59 -4.13 -11.38
C TYR A 41 2.43 -2.88 -11.04
N LEU A 42 2.30 -2.32 -9.84
CA LEU A 42 3.03 -1.10 -9.43
C LEU A 42 4.38 -1.37 -8.76
N LYS A 43 4.59 -2.58 -8.21
CA LYS A 43 5.87 -2.93 -7.58
C LYS A 43 7.00 -2.99 -8.60
N ASN A 44 6.72 -3.49 -9.81
CA ASN A 44 7.69 -3.58 -10.90
C ASN A 44 8.21 -2.22 -11.40
N VAL A 45 7.47 -1.11 -11.24
CA VAL A 45 7.93 0.22 -11.68
C VAL A 45 8.90 0.83 -10.67
N ILE A 46 8.64 0.68 -9.37
CA ILE A 46 9.55 1.16 -8.32
C ILE A 46 10.76 0.22 -8.20
N GLU A 47 10.56 -1.10 -8.22
CA GLU A 47 11.64 -2.09 -8.22
C GLU A 47 12.42 -2.11 -9.53
N GLY A 48 11.80 -1.77 -10.67
CA GLY A 48 12.47 -1.64 -11.96
C GLY A 48 13.29 -0.35 -12.10
N GLY A 49 12.93 0.71 -11.38
CA GLY A 49 13.71 1.96 -11.30
C GLY A 49 14.88 1.87 -10.32
N HIS A 50 14.79 1.01 -9.31
CA HIS A 50 15.90 0.66 -8.44
C HIS A 50 16.70 -0.46 -9.09
N GLY A 51 17.58 -0.10 -10.03
CA GLY A 51 18.57 -1.02 -10.58
C GLY A 51 19.21 -1.85 -9.44
N LYS A 52 19.34 -3.15 -9.68
CA LYS A 52 19.89 -4.14 -8.72
C LYS A 52 21.03 -3.50 -7.92
N PRO A 53 21.02 -3.55 -6.57
CA PRO A 53 22.18 -3.09 -5.80
C PRO A 53 23.39 -3.87 -6.31
N LYS A 54 24.39 -3.15 -6.84
CA LYS A 54 25.66 -3.75 -7.20
C LYS A 54 26.29 -4.26 -5.92
N ILE A 55 26.38 -5.59 -5.83
CA ILE A 55 27.34 -6.30 -4.97
C ILE A 55 28.77 -5.89 -5.33
#